data_AF-A0AAJ2N2P5-F1
#
_entry.id   AF-A0AAJ2N2P5-F1
#
_cell.length_a   1.000
_cell.length_b   1.000
_cell.length_c   1.000
_cell.angle_alpha   90.00
_cell.angle_beta   90.00
_cell.angle_gamma   90.00
#
_symmetry.space_group_name_H-M   'P 1'
#
loop_
_entity.id
_entity.type
_entity.pdbx_description
1 polymer ?
#
loop_
_entity_poly.entity_id
_entity_poly.type
_entity_poly.pdbx_seq_one_letter_code
_entity_poly.pdbx_strand_id
1 'polypeptide(L)'
;MSHGMRFVEEHRQINKVLEKLYSKRELDQWYVDTSRKNLELPRDLYNIVQVCEVKVQDGFSPSAHVYLKLKDRLGEGGFVLLQEIQLTISKIVPVYECLFFHEVKHNALTGNLGLVGPANTFELIEAEVQVNKILQQHGYIQLSHEYDLYDTVYEWGQLEGIDPVNRRLTLKDAVFVDMLELCND
;
A
#
# COMPACT_ATOMS: atom_id res chain seq x y z
N MET A 1 -1.40 12.72 -16.74
CA MET A 1 -2.07 13.18 -15.52
C MET A 1 -2.13 14.70 -15.57
N SER A 2 -3.34 15.28 -15.59
CA SER A 2 -3.51 16.74 -15.55
C SER A 2 -3.45 17.20 -14.09
N HIS A 3 -2.47 18.02 -13.74
CA HIS A 3 -2.38 18.58 -12.38
C HIS A 3 -3.68 19.29 -11.98
N GLY A 4 -4.24 18.91 -10.81
CA GLY A 4 -5.34 19.60 -10.15
C GLY A 4 -6.70 18.90 -10.13
N MET A 5 -6.83 17.71 -10.72
CA MET A 5 -8.07 16.90 -10.65
C MET A 5 -7.94 15.90 -9.49
N ARG A 6 -8.98 15.72 -8.66
CA ARG A 6 -8.92 14.78 -7.52
C ARG A 6 -8.88 13.34 -8.02
N PHE A 7 -8.21 12.43 -7.31
CA PHE A 7 -8.13 11.02 -7.69
C PHE A 7 -9.50 10.39 -8.04
N VAL A 8 -10.52 10.70 -7.22
CA VAL A 8 -11.90 10.20 -7.39
C VAL A 8 -12.62 10.76 -8.64
N GLU A 9 -12.17 11.91 -9.15
CA GLU A 9 -12.72 12.52 -10.37
C GLU A 9 -12.09 11.91 -11.63
N GLU A 10 -10.78 11.60 -11.58
CA GLU A 10 -10.05 10.90 -12.63
C GLU A 10 -10.48 9.42 -12.72
N HIS A 11 -10.63 8.77 -11.58
CA HIS A 11 -10.98 7.34 -11.47
C HIS A 11 -12.43 7.11 -11.06
N ARG A 12 -13.38 7.49 -11.94
CA ARG A 12 -14.82 7.42 -11.66
C ARG A 12 -15.35 6.05 -11.24
N GLN A 13 -14.74 4.96 -11.70
CA GLN A 13 -15.16 3.61 -11.30
C GLN A 13 -14.82 3.32 -9.83
N ILE A 14 -13.65 3.77 -9.37
CA ILE A 14 -13.26 3.68 -7.96
C ILE A 14 -14.20 4.53 -7.12
N ASN A 15 -14.48 5.76 -7.54
CA ASN A 15 -15.41 6.64 -6.84
C ASN A 15 -16.81 6.00 -6.66
N LYS A 16 -17.34 5.31 -7.67
CA LYS A 16 -18.61 4.59 -7.54
C LYS A 16 -18.59 3.49 -6.47
N VAL A 17 -17.47 2.77 -6.33
CA VAL A 17 -17.31 1.76 -5.28
C VAL A 17 -17.30 2.44 -3.91
N LEU A 18 -16.50 3.50 -3.76
CA LEU A 18 -16.41 4.27 -2.52
C LEU A 18 -17.76 4.92 -2.13
N GLU A 19 -18.51 5.46 -3.10
CA GLU A 19 -19.84 6.02 -2.88
C GLU A 19 -20.81 4.96 -2.36
N LYS A 20 -20.79 3.77 -2.97
CA LYS A 20 -21.64 2.66 -2.55
C LYS A 20 -21.28 2.11 -1.18
N LEU A 21 -19.99 2.14 -0.80
CA LEU A 21 -19.52 1.73 0.52
C LEU A 21 -19.84 2.76 1.58
N TYR A 22 -19.38 4.00 1.42
CA TYR A 22 -19.35 4.99 2.49
C TYR A 22 -20.62 5.84 2.55
N SER A 23 -21.22 6.20 1.41
CA SER A 23 -22.39 7.08 1.38
C SER A 23 -23.71 6.31 1.31
N LYS A 24 -23.79 5.25 0.50
CA LYS A 24 -25.04 4.50 0.28
C LYS A 24 -25.17 3.23 1.13
N ARG A 25 -24.08 2.75 1.73
CA ARG A 25 -24.04 1.49 2.51
C ARG A 25 -24.62 0.27 1.76
N GLU A 26 -24.43 0.22 0.45
CA GLU A 26 -24.98 -0.83 -0.45
C GLU A 26 -24.07 -2.05 -0.57
N LEU A 27 -22.82 -1.96 -0.10
CA LEU A 27 -21.77 -2.95 -0.36
C LEU A 27 -21.17 -3.56 0.91
N ASP A 28 -21.78 -3.37 2.08
CA ASP A 28 -21.24 -3.84 3.37
C ASP A 28 -20.94 -5.35 3.37
N GLN A 29 -21.86 -6.20 2.89
CA GLN A 29 -21.60 -7.64 2.80
C GLN A 29 -20.49 -7.97 1.79
N TRP A 30 -20.47 -7.29 0.64
CA TRP A 30 -19.41 -7.47 -0.35
C TRP A 30 -18.04 -7.05 0.21
N TYR A 31 -18.00 -6.00 1.03
CA TYR A 31 -16.80 -5.52 1.71
C TYR A 31 -16.26 -6.56 2.70
N VAL A 32 -17.13 -7.14 3.53
CA VAL A 32 -16.77 -8.23 4.45
C VAL A 32 -16.26 -9.44 3.68
N ASP A 33 -16.99 -9.89 2.66
CA ASP A 33 -16.62 -11.04 1.85
C ASP A 33 -15.29 -10.83 1.12
N THR A 34 -15.03 -9.61 0.66
CA THR A 34 -13.79 -9.24 -0.03
C THR A 34 -12.62 -9.13 0.93
N SER A 35 -12.83 -8.58 2.12
CA SER A 35 -11.81 -8.44 3.16
C SER A 35 -11.35 -9.78 3.73
N ARG A 36 -12.20 -10.82 3.67
CA ARG A 36 -11.85 -12.20 4.04
C ARG A 36 -11.04 -12.95 2.98
N LYS A 37 -11.05 -12.50 1.73
CA LYS A 37 -10.32 -13.19 0.65
C LYS A 37 -8.82 -12.96 0.82
N ASN A 38 -8.05 -14.00 0.53
CA ASN A 38 -6.62 -13.88 0.42
C ASN A 38 -6.27 -13.12 -0.87
N LEU A 39 -5.33 -12.19 -0.78
CA LEU A 39 -4.76 -11.46 -1.89
C LEU A 39 -3.85 -12.39 -2.68
N GLU A 40 -4.17 -12.55 -3.96
CA GLU A 40 -3.30 -13.24 -4.90
C GLU A 40 -2.35 -12.25 -5.56
N LEU A 41 -1.05 -12.38 -5.27
CA LEU A 41 -0.04 -11.55 -5.90
C LEU A 41 0.30 -12.03 -7.32
N PRO A 42 0.59 -11.11 -8.26
CA PRO A 42 1.18 -11.46 -9.54
C PRO A 42 2.43 -12.33 -9.35
N ARG A 43 2.48 -13.47 -10.05
CA ARG A 43 3.59 -14.44 -9.94
C ARG A 43 4.94 -13.81 -10.28
N ASP A 44 4.94 -12.79 -11.14
CA ASP A 44 6.15 -12.10 -11.57
C ASP A 44 6.86 -11.36 -10.43
N LEU A 45 6.14 -10.97 -9.36
CA LEU A 45 6.77 -10.36 -8.17
C LEU A 45 7.76 -11.31 -7.47
N TYR A 46 7.50 -12.61 -7.52
CA TYR A 46 8.38 -13.64 -6.95
C TYR A 46 9.62 -13.91 -7.81
N ASN A 47 9.65 -13.40 -9.04
CA ASN A 47 10.72 -13.63 -10.00
C ASN A 47 11.68 -12.43 -10.11
N ILE A 48 11.47 -11.36 -9.33
CA ILE A 48 12.34 -10.18 -9.34
C ILE A 48 13.73 -10.58 -8.83
N VAL A 49 14.76 -10.39 -9.66
CA VAL A 49 16.12 -10.90 -9.43
C VAL A 49 16.72 -10.43 -8.10
N GLN A 50 16.41 -9.20 -7.69
CA GLN A 50 16.93 -8.57 -6.48
C GLN A 50 16.24 -9.09 -5.20
N VAL A 51 15.03 -9.64 -5.32
CA VAL A 51 14.21 -10.11 -4.19
C VAL A 51 14.61 -11.52 -3.76
N CYS A 52 14.79 -11.73 -2.46
CA CYS A 52 15.14 -13.03 -1.88
C CYS A 52 13.99 -13.67 -1.09
N GLU A 53 13.08 -12.85 -0.56
CA GLU A 53 11.93 -13.30 0.22
C GLU A 53 10.72 -12.41 -0.10
N VAL A 54 9.57 -13.05 -0.32
CA VAL A 54 8.27 -12.38 -0.42
C VAL A 54 7.41 -12.88 0.74
N LYS A 55 7.02 -11.97 1.62
CA LYS A 55 6.11 -12.27 2.73
C LYS A 55 4.82 -11.51 2.54
N VAL A 56 3.71 -12.24 2.57
CA VAL A 56 2.36 -11.66 2.54
C VAL A 56 1.76 -11.76 3.92
N GLN A 57 1.42 -10.63 4.50
CA GLN A 57 0.62 -10.52 5.71
C GLN A 57 -0.78 -10.12 5.30
N ASP A 58 -1.64 -11.12 5.29
CA ASP A 58 -3.01 -10.97 4.88
C ASP A 58 -3.93 -11.54 5.95
N GLY A 59 -4.91 -10.74 6.35
CA GLY A 59 -5.87 -11.06 7.40
C GLY A 59 -7.27 -10.62 6.99
N PHE A 60 -8.19 -10.62 7.96
CA PHE A 60 -9.52 -10.06 7.75
C PHE A 60 -9.41 -8.53 7.78
N SER A 61 -9.15 -7.94 6.62
CA SER A 61 -8.86 -6.51 6.43
C SER A 61 -9.14 -6.10 4.98
N PRO A 62 -9.52 -4.84 4.72
CA PRO A 62 -9.66 -4.31 3.36
C PRO A 62 -8.32 -4.19 2.61
N SER A 63 -7.19 -4.43 3.28
CA SER A 63 -5.85 -4.38 2.69
C SER A 63 -4.99 -5.57 3.13
N ALA A 64 -3.95 -5.84 2.34
CA ALA A 64 -2.89 -6.77 2.70
C ALA A 64 -1.54 -6.08 2.62
N HIS A 65 -0.62 -6.48 3.51
CA HIS A 65 0.75 -5.98 3.53
C HIS A 65 1.69 -6.99 2.89
N VAL A 66 2.54 -6.53 1.98
CA VAL A 66 3.51 -7.36 1.26
C VAL A 66 4.90 -6.81 1.51
N TYR A 67 5.81 -7.69 1.90
CA TYR A 67 7.20 -7.37 2.19
C TYR A 67 8.07 -8.11 1.20
N LEU A 68 8.79 -7.36 0.36
CA LEU A 68 9.76 -7.88 -0.61
C LEU A 68 11.16 -7.57 -0.09
N LYS A 69 11.79 -8.55 0.55
CA LYS A 69 13.17 -8.37 1.02
C LYS A 69 14.14 -8.56 -0.13
N LEU A 70 15.09 -7.63 -0.23
CA LEU A 70 16.17 -7.72 -1.20
C LEU A 70 17.35 -8.50 -0.61
N LYS A 71 18.23 -8.97 -1.49
CA LYS A 71 19.49 -9.62 -1.10
C LYS A 71 20.39 -8.67 -0.32
N ASP A 72 20.89 -9.14 0.82
CA ASP A 72 21.82 -8.42 1.68
C ASP A 72 23.06 -7.92 0.91
N ARG A 73 23.49 -6.69 1.24
CA ARG A 73 24.71 -6.10 0.69
C ARG A 73 25.78 -6.00 1.76
N LEU A 74 26.92 -6.65 1.49
CA LEU A 74 28.09 -6.60 2.35
C LEU A 74 28.96 -5.40 1.96
N GLY A 75 29.19 -4.50 2.92
CA GLY A 75 30.13 -3.40 2.81
C GLY A 75 31.49 -3.74 3.43
N GLU A 76 32.46 -2.86 3.21
CA GLU A 76 33.77 -2.97 3.87
C GLU A 76 33.64 -2.98 5.39
N GLY A 77 34.61 -3.54 6.11
CA GLY A 77 34.60 -3.55 7.58
C GLY A 77 33.53 -4.44 8.25
N GLY A 78 32.68 -5.14 7.48
CA GLY A 78 31.62 -5.99 8.02
C GLY A 78 30.26 -5.30 8.14
N PHE A 79 30.05 -4.20 7.40
CA PHE A 79 28.73 -3.58 7.30
C PHE A 79 27.80 -4.49 6.50
N VAL A 80 26.55 -4.59 6.93
CA VAL A 80 25.48 -5.26 6.18
C VAL A 80 24.35 -4.27 5.97
N LEU A 81 24.02 -4.02 4.71
CA LEU A 81 22.85 -3.24 4.31
C LEU A 81 21.72 -4.21 3.94
N LEU A 82 20.61 -4.06 4.66
CA LEU A 82 19.36 -4.76 4.45
C LEU A 82 18.36 -3.80 3.82
N GLN A 83 17.57 -4.30 2.88
CA GLN A 83 16.64 -3.48 2.12
C GLN A 83 15.34 -4.23 1.88
N GLU A 84 14.23 -3.51 1.95
CA GLU A 84 12.90 -4.08 1.82
C GLU A 84 11.97 -3.10 1.11
N ILE A 85 11.17 -3.60 0.18
CA ILE A 85 10.03 -2.89 -0.39
C ILE A 85 8.79 -3.35 0.36
N GLN A 86 8.05 -2.41 0.95
CA GLN A 86 6.81 -2.64 1.66
C GLN A 86 5.65 -2.11 0.82
N LEU A 87 4.70 -2.99 0.50
CA LEU A 87 3.49 -2.63 -0.22
C LEU A 87 2.28 -2.78 0.70
N THR A 88 1.36 -1.84 0.61
CA THR A 88 0.00 -1.99 1.14
C THR A 88 -0.94 -2.04 -0.03
N ILE A 89 -1.57 -3.19 -0.28
CA ILE A 89 -2.43 -3.41 -1.45
C ILE A 89 -3.89 -3.46 -0.98
N SER A 90 -4.75 -2.67 -1.62
CA SER A 90 -6.18 -2.68 -1.34
C SER A 90 -6.83 -3.91 -1.98
N LYS A 91 -7.72 -4.56 -1.23
CA LYS A 91 -8.54 -5.67 -1.72
C LYS A 91 -9.85 -5.19 -2.37
N ILE A 92 -10.30 -3.99 -2.03
CA ILE A 92 -11.58 -3.45 -2.45
C ILE A 92 -11.49 -2.66 -3.76
N VAL A 93 -10.34 -2.05 -4.06
CA VAL A 93 -10.07 -1.34 -5.31
C VAL A 93 -8.62 -1.59 -5.76
N PRO A 94 -8.29 -1.52 -7.06
CA PRO A 94 -6.96 -1.91 -7.55
C PRO A 94 -5.93 -0.78 -7.33
N VAL A 95 -5.61 -0.52 -6.07
CA VAL A 95 -4.63 0.51 -5.68
C VAL A 95 -3.63 -0.03 -4.66
N TYR A 96 -2.44 0.56 -4.61
CA TYR A 96 -1.42 0.20 -3.63
C TYR A 96 -0.58 1.40 -3.19
N GLU A 97 -0.08 1.37 -1.96
CA GLU A 97 0.98 2.25 -1.45
C GLU A 97 2.30 1.48 -1.46
N CYS A 98 3.41 2.17 -1.71
CA CYS A 98 4.76 1.60 -1.71
C CYS A 98 5.68 2.42 -0.82
N LEU A 99 6.40 1.75 0.07
CA LEU A 99 7.40 2.32 0.98
C LEU A 99 8.70 1.53 0.87
N PHE A 100 9.83 2.20 1.09
CA PHE A 100 11.13 1.55 1.11
C PHE A 100 11.78 1.66 2.47
N PHE A 101 12.31 0.54 2.94
CA PHE A 101 13.00 0.43 4.20
C PHE A 101 14.45 -0.02 3.98
N HIS A 102 15.36 0.57 4.75
CA HIS A 102 16.77 0.26 4.76
C HIS A 102 17.23 0.07 6.19
N GLU A 103 18.05 -0.94 6.46
CA GLU A 103 18.66 -1.15 7.77
C GLU A 103 20.15 -1.41 7.61
N VAL A 104 20.98 -0.64 8.32
CA VAL A 104 22.43 -0.87 8.36
C VAL A 104 22.78 -1.57 9.67
N LYS A 105 23.49 -2.71 9.55
CA LYS A 105 24.03 -3.49 10.66
C LYS A 105 25.55 -3.50 10.63
N HIS A 106 26.18 -3.38 11.79
CA HIS A 106 27.62 -3.53 11.95
C HIS A 106 27.96 -3.79 13.42
N ASN A 107 28.96 -4.63 13.69
CA ASN A 107 29.29 -5.06 15.06
C ASN A 107 29.78 -3.90 15.96
N ALA A 108 30.29 -2.82 15.37
CA ALA A 108 30.69 -1.62 16.11
C ALA A 108 29.54 -0.64 16.38
N LEU A 109 28.36 -0.85 15.81
CA LEU A 109 27.17 -0.05 16.11
C LEU A 109 26.48 -0.63 17.35
N THR A 110 26.12 0.24 18.30
CA THR A 110 25.38 -0.15 19.51
C THR A 110 23.91 -0.54 19.23
N GLY A 111 23.45 -0.35 18.00
CA GLY A 111 22.11 -0.71 17.51
C GLY A 111 22.05 -0.60 15.99
N ASN A 112 21.02 -1.20 15.39
CA ASN A 112 20.81 -1.13 13.94
C ASN A 112 20.21 0.22 13.56
N LEU A 113 20.66 0.80 12.46
CA LEU A 113 20.12 2.06 11.95
C LEU A 113 19.12 1.77 10.83
N GLY A 114 17.83 1.77 11.18
CA GLY A 114 16.72 1.62 10.25
C GLY A 114 16.21 2.98 9.75
N LEU A 115 16.06 3.13 8.44
CA LEU A 115 15.57 4.34 7.78
C LEU A 115 14.48 3.99 6.77
N VAL A 116 13.35 4.69 6.86
CA VAL A 116 12.34 4.75 5.80
C VAL A 116 12.66 5.94 4.91
N GLY A 117 12.72 5.75 3.60
CA GLY A 117 13.10 6.80 2.67
C GLY A 117 12.96 6.36 1.22
N PRO A 118 13.35 7.22 0.26
CA PRO A 118 13.32 6.86 -1.16
C PRO A 118 14.26 5.67 -1.47
N ALA A 119 14.13 5.11 -2.67
CA ALA A 119 15.05 4.09 -3.16
C ALA A 119 16.44 4.70 -3.45
N ASN A 120 17.45 4.31 -2.67
CA ASN A 120 18.75 5.01 -2.65
C ASN A 120 19.90 4.19 -3.23
N THR A 121 19.66 2.92 -3.52
CA THR A 121 20.63 1.99 -4.11
C THR A 121 20.16 1.56 -5.49
N PHE A 122 21.09 1.22 -6.37
CA PHE A 122 20.77 0.76 -7.72
C PHE A 122 19.80 -0.44 -7.72
N GLU A 123 20.02 -1.42 -6.86
CA GLU A 123 19.21 -2.64 -6.77
C GLU A 123 17.78 -2.37 -6.34
N LEU A 124 17.61 -1.49 -5.35
CA LEU A 124 16.30 -1.10 -4.87
C LEU A 124 15.53 -0.30 -5.93
N ILE A 125 16.23 0.58 -6.67
CA ILE A 125 15.64 1.32 -7.79
C ILE A 125 15.21 0.34 -8.90
N GLU A 126 16.05 -0.63 -9.25
CA GLU A 126 15.70 -1.66 -10.24
C GLU A 126 14.52 -2.53 -9.79
N ALA A 127 14.47 -2.89 -8.51
CA ALA A 127 13.39 -3.66 -7.93
C ALA A 127 12.08 -2.86 -7.91
N GLU A 128 12.13 -1.59 -7.48
CA GLU A 128 11.00 -0.65 -7.51
C GLU A 128 10.41 -0.55 -8.93
N VAL A 129 11.25 -0.31 -9.94
CA VAL A 129 10.80 -0.18 -11.33
C VAL A 129 10.10 -1.45 -11.80
N GLN A 130 10.62 -2.63 -11.45
CA GLN A 130 10.00 -3.91 -11.78
C GLN A 130 8.67 -4.12 -11.06
N VAL A 131 8.61 -3.86 -9.75
CA VAL A 131 7.38 -3.95 -8.95
C VAL A 131 6.30 -3.05 -9.55
N ASN A 132 6.63 -1.78 -9.80
CA ASN A 132 5.68 -0.80 -10.34
C ASN A 132 5.17 -1.24 -11.71
N LYS A 133 6.07 -1.72 -12.59
CA LYS A 133 5.70 -2.23 -13.91
C LYS A 133 4.77 -3.43 -13.83
N ILE A 134 5.08 -4.41 -12.98
CA ILE A 134 4.26 -5.63 -12.81
C ILE A 134 2.87 -5.27 -12.31
N LEU A 135 2.78 -4.43 -11.28
CA LEU A 135 1.50 -4.02 -10.70
C LEU A 135 0.66 -3.20 -11.69
N GLN A 136 1.27 -2.26 -12.42
CA GLN A 136 0.59 -1.49 -13.47
C GLN A 136 0.05 -2.38 -14.60
N GLN A 137 0.81 -3.41 -15.01
CA GLN A 137 0.35 -4.38 -16.01
C GLN A 137 -0.88 -5.19 -15.53
N HIS A 138 -1.04 -5.36 -14.22
CA HIS A 138 -2.18 -6.02 -13.60
C HIS A 138 -3.30 -5.01 -13.23
N GLY A 139 -3.20 -3.76 -13.67
CA GLY A 139 -4.24 -2.74 -13.50
C GLY A 139 -4.21 -2.03 -12.15
N TYR A 140 -3.17 -2.23 -11.34
CA TYR A 140 -3.03 -1.52 -10.07
C TYR A 140 -2.49 -0.10 -10.29
N ILE A 141 -3.02 0.83 -9.49
CA ILE A 141 -2.59 2.23 -9.46
C ILE A 141 -1.79 2.47 -8.18
N GLN A 142 -0.59 3.01 -8.32
CA GLN A 142 0.21 3.40 -7.17
C GLN A 142 -0.32 4.72 -6.61
N LEU A 143 -0.72 4.72 -5.33
CA LEU A 143 -0.98 5.94 -4.58
C LEU A 143 0.32 6.40 -3.95
N SER A 144 0.62 7.70 -4.08
CA SER A 144 1.85 8.29 -3.55
C SER A 144 1.56 9.39 -2.54
N HIS A 145 2.55 9.65 -1.68
CA HIS A 145 2.51 10.71 -0.67
C HIS A 145 2.27 12.09 -1.29
N GLU A 146 2.90 12.37 -2.43
CA GLU A 146 2.93 13.72 -2.98
C GLU A 146 1.61 14.11 -3.64
N TYR A 147 0.77 13.16 -4.05
CA TYR A 147 -0.38 13.50 -4.89
C TYR A 147 -1.71 12.74 -4.68
N ASP A 148 -1.83 11.68 -3.86
CA ASP A 148 -3.13 10.97 -3.77
C ASP A 148 -3.54 10.44 -2.39
N LEU A 149 -2.60 10.08 -1.50
CA LEU A 149 -2.99 9.40 -0.24
C LEU A 149 -3.84 10.27 0.68
N TYR A 150 -3.57 11.57 0.71
CA TYR A 150 -4.25 12.54 1.57
C TYR A 150 -5.41 13.27 0.87
N ASP A 151 -5.72 12.87 -0.37
CA ASP A 151 -6.86 13.43 -1.09
C ASP A 151 -8.15 13.17 -0.31
N THR A 152 -8.96 14.22 -0.20
CA THR A 152 -10.25 14.13 0.47
C THR A 152 -11.24 13.43 -0.45
N VAL A 153 -11.69 12.25 -0.05
CA VAL A 153 -12.72 11.47 -0.74
C VAL A 153 -14.10 12.04 -0.39
N TYR A 154 -14.38 12.20 0.90
CA TYR A 154 -15.60 12.79 1.43
C TYR A 154 -15.31 13.70 2.62
N GLU A 155 -16.08 14.78 2.73
CA GLU A 155 -16.22 15.53 3.98
C GLU A 155 -17.23 14.78 4.87
N TRP A 156 -17.00 14.71 6.19
CA TRP A 156 -17.87 13.91 7.08
C TRP A 156 -19.34 14.32 7.08
N GLY A 157 -19.64 15.58 6.80
CA GLY A 157 -21.03 16.04 6.63
C GLY A 157 -21.79 15.37 5.49
N GLN A 158 -21.11 14.56 4.66
CA GLN A 158 -21.66 13.80 3.55
C GLN A 158 -21.81 12.30 3.87
N LEU A 159 -21.35 11.85 5.05
CA LEU A 159 -21.31 10.45 5.46
C LEU A 159 -22.20 10.24 6.69
N GLU A 160 -23.46 9.88 6.46
CA GLU A 160 -24.38 9.57 7.56
C GLU A 160 -24.04 8.21 8.19
N GLY A 161 -23.94 8.15 9.52
CA GLY A 161 -23.80 6.88 10.26
C GLY A 161 -22.39 6.29 10.32
N ILE A 162 -21.35 7.10 10.09
CA ILE A 162 -19.94 6.73 10.37
C ILE A 162 -19.42 7.69 11.44
N ASP A 163 -18.84 7.16 12.51
CA ASP A 163 -18.31 7.98 13.60
C ASP A 163 -17.10 8.80 13.13
N PRO A 164 -17.08 10.11 13.37
CA PRO A 164 -16.01 10.98 12.89
C PRO A 164 -14.74 10.79 13.73
N VAL A 165 -13.76 10.08 13.17
CA VAL A 165 -12.43 9.91 13.81
C VAL A 165 -11.48 11.08 13.49
N ASN A 166 -11.75 11.83 12.41
CA ASN A 166 -10.95 12.97 11.92
C ASN A 166 -11.84 14.07 11.31
N ARG A 167 -11.28 15.14 10.71
CA ARG A 167 -12.08 16.16 10.00
C ARG A 167 -12.52 15.75 8.59
N ARG A 168 -11.87 14.76 7.95
CA ARG A 168 -12.13 14.32 6.58
C ARG A 168 -11.84 12.82 6.41
N LEU A 169 -12.49 12.17 5.46
CA LEU A 169 -12.12 10.83 5.01
C LEU A 169 -11.09 10.94 3.88
N THR A 170 -9.86 10.50 4.14
CA THR A 170 -8.78 10.50 3.14
C THR A 170 -8.84 9.27 2.24
N LEU A 171 -8.21 9.33 1.07
CA LEU A 171 -8.14 8.18 0.16
C LEU A 171 -7.44 7.00 0.83
N LYS A 172 -6.35 7.25 1.57
CA LYS A 172 -5.64 6.22 2.35
C LYS A 172 -6.58 5.48 3.29
N ASP A 173 -7.34 6.22 4.09
CA ASP A 173 -8.29 5.64 5.04
C ASP A 173 -9.39 4.86 4.30
N ALA A 174 -9.91 5.44 3.23
CA ALA A 174 -11.02 4.86 2.47
C ALA A 174 -10.68 3.53 1.78
N VAL A 175 -9.42 3.32 1.37
CA VAL A 175 -9.03 2.15 0.56
C VAL A 175 -8.18 1.12 1.29
N PHE A 176 -7.55 1.48 2.40
CA PHE A 176 -6.64 0.58 3.14
C PHE A 176 -7.06 0.29 4.58
N VAL A 177 -7.94 1.09 5.18
CA VAL A 177 -8.31 0.98 6.60
C VAL A 177 -9.77 0.55 6.72
N ASP A 178 -10.08 -0.27 7.73
CA ASP A 178 -11.46 -0.63 8.05
C ASP A 178 -12.18 0.51 8.78
N MET A 179 -12.49 1.56 8.04
CA MET A 179 -13.22 2.73 8.55
C MET A 179 -14.69 2.46 8.87
N LEU A 180 -15.23 1.32 8.41
CA LEU A 180 -16.62 0.92 8.67
C LEU A 180 -16.75 0.01 9.89
N GLU A 181 -15.62 -0.42 10.47
CA GLU A 181 -15.56 -1.38 11.59
C GLU A 181 -16.32 -2.69 11.29
N LEU A 182 -16.25 -3.15 10.03
CA LEU A 182 -16.92 -4.36 9.57
C LEU A 182 -16.01 -5.60 9.63
N CYS A 183 -14.70 -5.38 9.79
CA CYS A 183 -13.66 -6.41 9.89
C CYS A 183 -13.26 -6.68 11.35
N ASN A 184 -14.22 -6.65 12.27
CA ASN A 184 -14.00 -7.03 13.66
C ASN A 184 -13.94 -8.55 13.80
N ASP A 185 -12.90 -9.05 14.48
CA ASP A 185 -12.71 -10.45 14.85
C ASP A 185 -13.71 -10.93 15.93
#